data_AF-A0A1A8DNL6-F1
#
_entry.id   AF-A0A1A8DNL6-F1
#
_cell.length_a   1.000
_cell.length_b   1.000
_cell.length_c   1.000
_cell.angle_alpha   90.00
_cell.angle_beta   90.00
_cell.angle_gamma   90.00
#
_symmetry.space_group_name_H-M   'P 1'
#
loop_
_entity.id
_entity.type
_entity.pdbx_description
1 polymer ?
#
loop_
_entity_poly.entity_id
_entity_poly.type
_entity_poly.pdbx_seq_one_letter_code
_entity_poly.pdbx_strand_id
1 'polypeptide(L)'
;MSGASKSPKLSSQFPTREDLRLQEKASKRLQKLKELCTNARLGLKNSPPYLPELVRETATLLSQVWEPYKGLGPSAGLLPRGDEAKYLRVHIKNLLDKTDRAVLLFKDGKERMFDETSSHRRNLTKLSLLFSHMLWELKAMFPGGYFQGDTFK
;
A
#
# COMPACT_ATOMS: atom_id res chain seq x y z
N MET A 1 23.83 -45.50 2.92
CA MET A 1 23.86 -44.03 2.90
C MET A 1 23.06 -43.57 1.69
N SER A 2 21.85 -43.04 1.88
CA SER A 2 21.09 -42.42 0.80
C SER A 2 20.59 -41.08 1.33
N GLY A 3 21.36 -40.03 1.02
CA GLY A 3 21.01 -38.66 1.34
C GLY A 3 19.80 -38.25 0.51
N ALA A 4 18.67 -38.06 1.17
CA ALA A 4 17.53 -37.38 0.59
C ALA A 4 17.93 -35.92 0.33
N SER A 5 18.18 -35.57 -0.93
CA SER A 5 18.26 -34.18 -1.38
C SER A 5 16.90 -33.53 -1.15
N LYS A 6 16.74 -32.91 0.02
CA LYS A 6 15.64 -31.99 0.31
C LYS A 6 15.85 -30.76 -0.57
N SER A 7 15.25 -30.75 -1.74
CA SER A 7 15.07 -29.53 -2.52
C SER A 7 14.38 -28.50 -1.61
N PRO A 8 14.98 -27.32 -1.35
CA PRO A 8 14.27 -26.28 -0.62
C PRO A 8 13.07 -25.89 -1.45
N LYS A 9 11.86 -26.01 -0.88
CA LYS A 9 10.62 -25.53 -1.47
C LYS A 9 10.78 -24.03 -1.74
N LEU A 10 11.17 -23.68 -2.97
CA LEU A 10 11.14 -22.32 -3.48
C LEU A 10 9.70 -21.83 -3.33
N SER A 11 9.51 -20.95 -2.36
CA SER A 11 8.22 -20.38 -1.99
C SER A 11 7.82 -19.31 -2.99
N SER A 12 7.99 -19.58 -4.29
CA SER A 12 7.62 -18.71 -5.42
C SER A 12 6.13 -18.84 -5.71
N GLN A 13 5.30 -18.67 -4.67
CA GLN A 13 3.85 -18.70 -4.83
C GLN A 13 3.40 -17.33 -5.31
N PHE A 14 2.82 -17.28 -6.51
CA PHE A 14 2.09 -16.12 -7.03
C PHE A 14 1.12 -15.56 -5.97
N PRO A 15 0.83 -14.24 -6.01
CA PRO A 15 -0.26 -13.68 -5.24
C PRO A 15 -1.54 -14.50 -5.44
N THR A 16 -2.16 -14.89 -4.34
CA THR A 16 -3.36 -15.73 -4.34
C THR A 16 -4.61 -14.92 -4.70
N ARG A 17 -5.73 -15.60 -4.97
CA ARG A 17 -7.03 -14.92 -5.11
C ARG A 17 -7.41 -14.11 -3.86
N GLU A 18 -6.99 -14.54 -2.68
CA GLU A 18 -7.22 -13.78 -1.45
C GLU A 18 -6.41 -12.49 -1.44
N ASP A 19 -5.14 -12.55 -1.87
CA ASP A 19 -4.27 -11.39 -1.99
C ASP A 19 -4.86 -10.35 -2.97
N LEU A 20 -5.40 -10.80 -4.11
CA LEU A 20 -6.10 -9.93 -5.07
C LEU A 20 -7.38 -9.30 -4.48
N ARG A 21 -8.15 -10.04 -3.69
CA ARG A 21 -9.32 -9.49 -2.98
C ARG A 21 -8.91 -8.43 -1.96
N LEU A 22 -7.79 -8.63 -1.25
CA LEU A 22 -7.24 -7.63 -0.34
C LEU A 22 -6.79 -6.38 -1.11
N GLN A 23 -6.17 -6.56 -2.28
CA GLN A 23 -5.79 -5.46 -3.17
C GLN A 23 -6.98 -4.61 -3.61
N GLU A 24 -8.07 -5.25 -4.02
CA GLU A 24 -9.29 -4.55 -4.43
C GLU A 24 -9.90 -3.77 -3.26
N LYS A 25 -9.96 -4.38 -2.07
CA LYS A 25 -10.43 -3.72 -0.85
C LYS A 25 -9.57 -2.52 -0.49
N ALA A 26 -8.24 -2.66 -0.50
CA ALA A 26 -7.31 -1.58 -0.22
C ALA A 26 -7.49 -0.43 -1.22
N SER A 27 -7.66 -0.74 -2.50
CA SER A 27 -7.90 0.26 -3.55
C SER A 27 -9.19 1.06 -3.30
N LYS A 28 -10.30 0.39 -2.97
CA LYS A 28 -11.57 1.06 -2.61
C LYS A 28 -11.43 1.92 -1.36
N ARG A 29 -10.67 1.47 -0.36
CA ARG A 29 -10.40 2.25 0.86
C ARG A 29 -9.53 3.48 0.60
N LEU A 30 -8.51 3.36 -0.25
CA LEU A 30 -7.67 4.49 -0.67
C LEU A 30 -8.48 5.53 -1.43
N GLN A 31 -9.36 5.10 -2.34
CA GLN A 31 -10.29 6.03 -3.01
C GLN A 31 -11.16 6.77 -2.01
N LYS A 32 -11.72 6.06 -1.02
CA LYS A 32 -12.51 6.70 0.02
C LYS A 32 -11.70 7.69 0.87
N LEU A 33 -10.48 7.32 1.22
CA LEU A 33 -9.57 8.20 1.96
C LEU A 33 -9.24 9.45 1.14
N LYS A 34 -9.00 9.32 -0.16
CA LYS A 34 -8.75 10.44 -1.07
C LYS A 34 -9.90 11.44 -1.03
N GLU A 35 -11.15 10.98 -1.19
CA GLU A 35 -12.35 11.83 -1.10
C GLU A 35 -12.40 12.61 0.23
N LEU A 36 -12.13 11.90 1.34
CA LEU A 36 -12.13 12.50 2.68
C LEU A 36 -11.05 13.57 2.79
N CYS A 37 -9.85 13.33 2.27
CA CYS A 37 -8.73 14.27 2.33
C CYS A 37 -8.91 15.47 1.38
N THR A 38 -9.63 15.32 0.27
CA THR A 38 -9.92 16.42 -0.68
C THR A 38 -11.05 17.34 -0.22
N ASN A 39 -11.65 17.10 0.95
CA ASN A 39 -12.71 17.94 1.46
C ASN A 39 -12.18 19.35 1.81
N ALA A 40 -12.64 20.37 1.07
CA ALA A 40 -12.22 21.76 1.25
C ALA A 40 -12.40 22.29 2.67
N ARG A 41 -13.37 21.75 3.44
CA ARG A 41 -13.60 22.13 4.84
C ARG A 41 -12.42 21.79 5.75
N LEU A 42 -11.60 20.81 5.39
CA LEU A 42 -10.44 20.40 6.21
C LEU A 42 -9.31 21.43 6.23
N GLY A 43 -9.29 22.35 5.27
CA GLY A 43 -8.23 23.36 5.19
C GLY A 43 -6.84 22.74 5.17
N LEU A 44 -6.67 21.56 4.56
CA LEU A 44 -5.36 20.93 4.42
C LEU A 44 -4.48 21.86 3.59
N LYS A 45 -3.62 22.60 4.29
CA LYS A 45 -2.59 23.43 3.65
C LYS A 45 -1.70 22.51 2.81
N ASN A 46 -1.31 22.97 1.62
CA ASN A 46 -0.44 22.27 0.67
C ASN A 46 1.01 22.10 1.17
N SER A 47 1.20 21.93 2.48
CA SER A 47 2.48 21.70 3.12
C SER A 47 2.85 20.23 2.93
N PRO A 48 4.04 19.92 2.39
CA PRO A 48 4.55 18.56 2.36
C PRO A 48 4.65 18.00 3.80
N PRO A 49 4.28 16.73 4.05
CA PRO A 49 3.70 15.77 3.12
C PRO A 49 2.21 16.01 2.84
N TYR A 50 1.85 16.31 1.60
CA TYR A 50 0.48 16.58 1.20
C TYR A 50 -0.31 15.28 1.00
N LEU A 51 -1.15 14.96 1.98
CA LEU A 51 -1.85 13.68 2.07
C LEU A 51 -2.67 13.30 0.84
N PRO A 52 -3.49 14.19 0.22
CA PRO A 52 -4.24 13.84 -0.98
C PRO A 52 -3.36 13.36 -2.14
N GLU A 53 -2.19 13.96 -2.33
CA GLU A 53 -1.25 13.53 -3.36
C GLU A 53 -0.58 12.20 -2.99
N LEU A 54 -0.15 12.02 -1.74
CA LEU A 54 0.41 10.75 -1.29
C LEU A 54 -0.57 9.59 -1.46
N VAL A 55 -1.83 9.78 -1.12
CA VAL A 55 -2.88 8.77 -1.29
C VAL A 55 -3.11 8.47 -2.78
N ARG A 56 -3.13 9.51 -3.63
CA ARG A 56 -3.26 9.35 -5.08
C ARG A 56 -2.07 8.56 -5.66
N GLU A 57 -0.85 8.95 -5.33
CA GLU A 57 0.36 8.26 -5.79
C GLU A 57 0.42 6.81 -5.31
N THR A 58 0.05 6.56 -4.06
CA THR A 58 -0.04 5.21 -3.50
C THR A 58 -1.03 4.36 -4.29
N ALA A 59 -2.22 4.89 -4.60
CA ALA A 59 -3.23 4.17 -5.39
C ALA A 59 -2.76 3.87 -6.83
N THR A 60 -2.07 4.82 -7.47
CA THR A 60 -1.49 4.63 -8.81
C THR A 60 -0.41 3.54 -8.78
N LEU A 61 0.56 3.63 -7.87
CA LEU A 61 1.65 2.66 -7.76
C LEU A 61 1.13 1.28 -7.39
N LEU A 62 0.19 1.19 -6.43
CA LEU A 62 -0.48 -0.06 -6.09
C LEU A 62 -1.18 -0.68 -7.31
N SER A 63 -1.81 0.13 -8.16
CA SER A 63 -2.47 -0.41 -9.35
C SER A 63 -1.47 -0.97 -10.35
N GLN A 64 -0.36 -0.25 -10.58
CA GLN A 64 0.72 -0.66 -11.49
C GLN A 64 1.39 -1.95 -11.04
N VAL A 65 1.78 -2.03 -9.77
CA VAL A 65 2.46 -3.19 -9.19
C VAL A 65 1.58 -4.44 -9.23
N TRP A 66 0.27 -4.28 -9.09
CA TRP A 66 -0.66 -5.42 -9.07
C TRP A 66 -1.25 -5.76 -10.43
N GLU A 67 -1.05 -4.92 -11.45
CA GLU A 67 -1.58 -5.14 -12.80
C GLU A 67 -1.17 -6.47 -13.42
N PRO A 68 0.11 -6.92 -13.33
CA PRO A 68 0.55 -8.21 -13.85
C PRO A 68 -0.17 -9.42 -13.24
N TYR A 69 -0.80 -9.26 -12.06
CA TYR A 69 -1.49 -10.35 -11.36
C TYR A 69 -3.01 -10.32 -11.53
N LYS A 70 -3.58 -9.27 -12.14
CA LYS A 70 -5.03 -9.13 -12.36
C LYS A 70 -5.51 -9.81 -13.65
N GLY A 71 -4.67 -9.86 -14.68
CA GLY A 71 -5.03 -10.32 -16.01
C GLY A 71 -4.00 -11.31 -16.53
N LEU A 72 -4.48 -12.50 -16.91
CA LEU A 72 -3.70 -13.68 -17.30
C LEU A 72 -3.08 -14.34 -16.07
N GLY A 73 -3.46 -15.59 -15.80
CA GLY A 73 -2.86 -16.37 -14.73
C GLY A 73 -1.36 -16.63 -14.98
N PRO A 74 -0.78 -17.69 -14.40
CA PRO A 74 0.63 -18.07 -14.61
C PRO A 74 1.09 -18.13 -16.08
N SER A 75 0.16 -18.16 -17.05
CA SER A 75 0.40 -18.11 -18.50
C SER A 75 0.91 -16.78 -19.07
N ALA A 76 0.89 -15.65 -18.35
CA ALA A 76 1.49 -14.39 -18.85
C ALA A 76 3.02 -14.35 -18.76
N GLY A 77 3.66 -15.38 -18.20
CA GLY A 77 5.13 -15.49 -18.16
C GLY A 77 5.82 -14.53 -17.17
N LEU A 78 5.08 -13.69 -16.45
CA LEU A 78 5.63 -12.84 -15.38
C LEU A 78 5.60 -13.62 -14.06
N LEU A 79 6.66 -14.40 -13.81
CA LEU A 79 6.89 -14.99 -12.50
C LEU A 79 7.28 -13.89 -11.50
N PRO A 80 6.70 -13.88 -10.28
CA PRO A 80 7.21 -13.05 -9.20
C PRO A 80 8.70 -13.34 -8.97
N ARG A 81 9.51 -12.31 -8.86
CA ARG A 81 10.96 -12.43 -8.66
C ARG A 81 11.27 -12.57 -7.16
N GLY A 82 12.03 -13.60 -6.80
CA GLY A 82 12.48 -13.80 -5.43
C GLY A 82 11.34 -13.75 -4.41
N ASP A 83 11.45 -12.84 -3.45
CA ASP A 83 10.47 -12.64 -2.37
C ASP A 83 9.31 -11.68 -2.72
N GLU A 84 9.14 -11.29 -3.99
CA GLU A 84 8.13 -10.32 -4.44
C GLU A 84 6.73 -10.64 -3.94
N ALA A 85 6.24 -11.86 -4.16
CA ALA A 85 4.89 -12.24 -3.77
C ALA A 85 4.67 -12.21 -2.24
N LYS A 86 5.72 -12.54 -1.46
CA LYS A 86 5.69 -12.46 -0.01
C LYS A 86 5.66 -10.99 0.45
N TYR A 87 6.50 -10.15 -0.15
CA TYR A 87 6.49 -8.71 0.09
C TYR A 87 5.11 -8.12 -0.20
N LEU A 88 4.54 -8.39 -1.38
CA LEU A 88 3.23 -7.88 -1.81
C LEU A 88 2.12 -8.27 -0.83
N ARG A 89 2.12 -9.53 -0.36
CA ARG A 89 1.15 -10.02 0.62
C ARG A 89 1.24 -9.26 1.95
N VAL A 90 2.45 -9.01 2.45
CA VAL A 90 2.65 -8.26 3.69
C VAL A 90 2.28 -6.80 3.49
N HIS A 91 2.74 -6.21 2.39
CA HIS A 91 2.49 -4.82 2.04
C HIS A 91 0.99 -4.54 1.92
N ILE A 92 0.22 -5.38 1.23
CA ILE A 92 -1.21 -5.12 1.01
C ILE A 92 -2.04 -5.22 2.28
N LYS A 93 -1.70 -6.16 3.17
CA LYS A 93 -2.33 -6.27 4.49
C LYS A 93 -2.05 -5.04 5.33
N ASN A 94 -0.77 -4.63 5.40
CA ASN A 94 -0.37 -3.44 6.13
C ASN A 94 -1.04 -2.18 5.56
N LEU A 95 -1.05 -2.01 4.24
CA LEU A 95 -1.67 -0.87 3.56
C LEU A 95 -3.18 -0.82 3.84
N LEU A 96 -3.88 -1.95 3.76
CA LEU A 96 -5.31 -2.02 4.08
C LEU A 96 -5.55 -1.61 5.54
N ASP A 97 -4.83 -2.19 6.50
CA ASP A 97 -4.99 -1.88 7.92
C ASP A 97 -4.74 -0.40 8.23
N LYS A 98 -3.69 0.19 7.64
CA LYS A 98 -3.36 1.61 7.83
C LYS A 98 -4.40 2.52 7.16
N THR A 99 -4.93 2.14 6.00
CA THR A 99 -5.97 2.90 5.31
C THR A 99 -7.31 2.81 6.04
N ASP A 100 -7.68 1.65 6.59
CA ASP A 100 -8.89 1.52 7.39
C ASP A 100 -8.82 2.37 8.67
N ARG A 101 -7.67 2.38 9.36
CA ARG A 101 -7.44 3.28 10.49
C ARG A 101 -7.52 4.76 10.08
N ALA A 102 -7.02 5.10 8.89
CA ALA A 102 -7.14 6.45 8.34
C ALA A 102 -8.59 6.86 8.19
N VAL A 103 -9.39 6.02 7.53
CA VAL A 103 -10.81 6.27 7.29
C VAL A 103 -11.56 6.40 8.62
N LEU A 104 -11.25 5.56 9.62
CA LEU A 104 -11.83 5.67 10.96
C LEU A 104 -11.48 7.00 11.63
N LEU A 105 -10.23 7.47 11.55
CA LEU A 105 -9.81 8.77 12.09
C LEU A 105 -10.66 9.93 11.55
N PHE A 106 -10.93 9.93 10.23
CA PHE A 106 -11.82 10.92 9.63
C PHE A 106 -13.27 10.80 10.10
N LYS A 107 -13.75 9.57 10.29
CA LYS A 107 -15.12 9.27 10.70
C LYS A 107 -15.39 9.65 12.16
N ASP A 108 -14.41 9.42 13.04
CA ASP A 108 -14.48 9.72 14.47
C ASP A 108 -14.14 11.19 14.75
N GLY A 109 -13.17 11.73 14.01
CA GLY A 109 -12.71 13.10 14.17
C GLY A 109 -13.78 14.13 13.80
N LYS A 110 -14.60 13.88 12.77
CA LYS A 110 -15.66 14.79 12.29
C LYS A 110 -15.19 16.26 12.33
N GLU A 111 -15.79 17.07 13.20
CA GLU A 111 -15.48 18.50 13.33
C GLU A 111 -14.13 18.77 14.00
N ARG A 112 -13.64 17.85 14.84
CA ARG A 112 -12.32 17.94 15.49
C ARG A 112 -11.17 17.83 14.51
N MET A 113 -11.42 17.36 13.28
CA MET A 113 -10.42 17.38 12.20
C MET A 113 -10.11 18.80 11.72
N PHE A 114 -11.05 19.74 11.92
CA PHE A 114 -10.90 21.15 11.52
C PHE A 114 -10.09 21.96 12.54
N ASP A 115 -10.10 21.55 13.80
CA ASP A 115 -9.32 22.19 14.87
C ASP A 115 -7.84 21.81 14.75
N GLU A 116 -6.99 22.80 14.45
CA GLU A 116 -5.55 22.61 14.26
C GLU A 116 -4.83 22.11 15.52
N THR A 117 -5.37 22.38 16.71
CA THR A 117 -4.76 22.01 18.00
C THR A 117 -5.18 20.62 18.48
N SER A 118 -6.17 20.02 17.82
CA SER A 118 -6.77 18.77 18.26
C SER A 118 -5.78 17.60 18.16
N SER A 119 -6.01 16.58 18.99
CA SER A 119 -5.30 15.29 18.86
C SER A 119 -5.56 14.63 17.49
N HIS A 120 -6.71 14.92 16.86
CA HIS A 120 -7.09 14.37 15.57
C HIS A 120 -6.26 14.97 14.43
N ARG A 121 -5.97 16.28 14.48
CA ARG A 121 -5.08 16.92 13.53
C ARG A 121 -3.65 16.41 13.65
N ARG A 122 -3.14 16.22 14.88
CA ARG A 122 -1.83 15.59 15.11
C ARG A 122 -1.78 14.16 14.57
N ASN A 123 -2.84 13.39 14.74
CA ASN A 123 -2.96 12.05 14.17
C ASN A 123 -3.00 12.08 12.65
N LEU A 124 -3.61 13.09 12.04
CA LEU A 124 -3.62 13.28 10.59
C LEU A 124 -2.21 13.59 10.04
N THR A 125 -1.42 14.41 10.73
CA THR A 125 -0.03 14.65 10.37
C THR A 125 0.80 13.36 10.45
N LYS A 126 0.66 12.59 11.53
CA LYS A 126 1.29 11.27 11.66
C LYS A 126 0.88 10.32 10.54
N LEU A 127 -0.38 10.36 10.14
CA LEU A 127 -0.91 9.57 9.04
C LEU A 127 -0.27 9.95 7.70
N SER A 128 -0.11 11.25 7.46
CA SER A 128 0.54 11.77 6.25
C SER A 128 2.00 11.33 6.15
N LEU A 129 2.74 11.37 7.28
CA LEU A 129 4.09 10.83 7.35
C LEU A 129 4.13 9.32 7.10
N LEU A 130 3.22 8.56 7.72
CA LEU A 130 3.14 7.12 7.51
C LEU A 130 2.87 6.75 6.05
N PHE A 131 1.94 7.43 5.38
CA PHE A 131 1.67 7.22 3.96
C PHE A 131 2.86 7.58 3.09
N SER A 132 3.59 8.65 3.44
CA SER A 132 4.84 9.00 2.76
C SER A 132 5.86 7.86 2.87
N HIS A 133 6.08 7.32 4.06
CA HIS A 133 7.01 6.21 4.28
C HIS A 133 6.59 4.94 3.53
N MET A 134 5.31 4.55 3.60
CA MET A 134 4.82 3.37 2.89
C MET A 134 4.95 3.52 1.36
N LEU A 135 4.72 4.72 0.84
CA LEU A 135 4.89 5.02 -0.58
C LEU A 135 6.36 4.94 -0.99
N TRP A 136 7.27 5.54 -0.20
CA TRP A 136 8.71 5.48 -0.46
C TRP A 136 9.25 4.05 -0.35
N GLU A 137 8.80 3.27 0.62
CA GLU A 137 9.13 1.84 0.73
C GLU A 137 8.69 1.09 -0.53
N LEU A 138 7.44 1.28 -0.98
CA LEU A 138 6.95 0.62 -2.19
C LEU A 138 7.72 1.07 -3.44
N LYS A 139 8.04 2.36 -3.58
CA LYS A 139 8.89 2.88 -4.67
C LYS A 139 10.30 2.29 -4.65
N ALA A 140 10.89 2.15 -3.47
CA ALA A 140 12.24 1.62 -3.30
C ALA A 140 12.30 0.11 -3.58
N MET A 141 11.22 -0.61 -3.34
CA MET A 141 11.10 -2.03 -3.70
C MET A 141 10.77 -2.25 -5.18
N PHE A 142 10.16 -1.25 -5.85
CA PHE A 142 9.79 -1.29 -7.27
C PHE A 142 10.42 -0.15 -8.10
N PRO A 143 11.76 0.04 -8.07
CA PRO A 143 12.39 1.09 -8.87
C PRO A 143 12.20 0.76 -10.36
N GLY A 144 11.64 1.71 -11.12
CA GLY A 144 11.31 1.49 -12.53
C GLY A 144 10.19 0.47 -12.80
N GLY A 145 9.41 0.09 -11.78
CA GLY A 145 8.26 -0.82 -11.91
C GLY A 145 8.57 -2.32 -11.76
N TYR A 146 9.81 -2.69 -11.43
CA TYR A 146 10.23 -4.08 -11.20
C TYR A 146 10.66 -4.31 -9.77
N PHE A 147 10.31 -5.45 -9.19
CA PHE A 147 10.73 -5.81 -7.83
C PHE A 147 12.26 -5.96 -7.75
N GLN A 148 12.87 -5.23 -6.81
CA GLN A 148 14.31 -5.24 -6.54
C GLN A 148 14.64 -5.49 -5.06
N GLY A 149 13.72 -6.10 -4.30
CA GLY A 149 13.93 -6.38 -2.87
C GLY A 149 15.17 -7.21 -2.55
N ASP A 150 15.60 -8.07 -3.47
CA ASP A 150 16.78 -8.92 -3.33
C ASP A 150 18.11 -8.15 -3.55
N THR A 151 18.04 -6.91 -4.04
CA THR A 151 19.18 -6.03 -4.37
C THR A 151 19.25 -4.78 -3.50
N PHE A 152 18.36 -4.65 -2.52
CA PHE A 152 18.32 -3.53 -1.60
C PHE A 152 19.61 -3.52 -0.76
N LYS A 153 20.40 -2.43 -0.86
CA LYS A 153 21.66 -2.24 -0.14
C LYS A 153 21.50 -1.34 1.07
#